data_AF-A0A8J7HYM0-F1
#
_entry.id   AF-A0A8J7HYM0-F1
#
_cell.length_a   1.000
_cell.length_b   1.000
_cell.length_c   1.000
_cell.angle_alpha   90.00
_cell.angle_beta   90.00
_cell.angle_gamma   90.00
#
_symmetry.space_group_name_H-M   'P 1'
#
loop_
_entity.id
_entity.type
_entity.pdbx_description
1 polymer ?
#
loop_
_entity_poly.entity_id
_entity_poly.type
_entity_poly.pdbx_seq_one_letter_code
_entity_poly.pdbx_strand_id
1 'polypeptide(L)' 'MKRILLGTLLALPFAISSFPSQASAAQIIAKPNVHKVAVVRKPVVRYQRKLIPAHWETVRRGNNWVRIRVPARYVNVRV' A
#
# COMPACT_ATOMS: atom_id res chain seq x y z
N MET A 1 68.00 -9.92 -43.01
CA MET A 1 67.12 -9.70 -41.85
C MET A 1 66.00 -8.72 -42.22
N LYS A 2 64.92 -9.18 -42.86
CA LYS A 2 63.84 -8.30 -43.39
C LYS A 2 62.43 -8.93 -43.33
N ARG A 3 62.24 -9.98 -42.53
CA ARG A 3 61.00 -10.79 -42.49
C ARG A 3 60.19 -10.67 -41.19
N ILE A 4 60.75 -10.05 -40.14
CA ILE A 4 60.10 -9.95 -38.82
C ILE A 4 59.11 -8.76 -38.76
N LEU A 5 59.32 -7.73 -39.58
CA LEU A 5 58.46 -6.53 -39.63
C LEU A 5 57.10 -6.77 -40.29
N LEU A 6 56.98 -7.79 -41.14
CA LEU A 6 55.72 -8.08 -41.84
C LEU A 6 54.70 -8.77 -40.93
N GLY A 7 55.14 -9.61 -39.99
CA GLY A 7 54.24 -10.31 -39.06
C GLY A 7 53.61 -9.37 -38.03
N THR A 8 54.35 -8.38 -37.54
CA THR A 8 53.84 -7.39 -36.57
C THR A 8 52.85 -6.42 -37.19
N LEU A 9 53.04 -6.04 -38.47
CA LEU A 9 52.11 -5.16 -39.19
C LEU A 9 50.76 -5.84 -39.48
N LEU A 10 50.76 -7.16 -39.64
CA LEU A 10 49.55 -7.95 -39.89
C LEU A 10 48.79 -8.29 -38.60
N ALA A 11 49.44 -8.30 -37.44
CA ALA A 11 48.80 -8.56 -36.16
C ALA A 11 48.08 -7.32 -35.56
N LEU A 12 48.50 -6.11 -35.94
CA LEU A 12 47.96 -4.86 -35.38
C LEU A 12 46.46 -4.60 -35.73
N PRO A 13 45.97 -4.87 -36.96
CA PRO A 13 44.55 -4.67 -37.29
C PRO A 13 43.61 -5.62 -36.53
N PHE A 14 44.06 -6.86 -36.26
CA PHE A 14 43.27 -7.85 -35.51
C PHE A 14 43.15 -7.49 -34.03
N ALA A 15 44.14 -6.81 -33.45
CA ALA A 15 44.04 -6.29 -32.09
C ALA A 15 42.96 -5.20 -31.99
N ILE A 16 42.81 -4.35 -33.01
CA ILE A 16 41.84 -3.24 -33.01
C ILE A 16 40.42 -3.76 -33.31
N SER A 17 40.26 -4.82 -34.11
CA SER A 17 38.94 -5.44 -34.33
C SER A 17 38.39 -6.19 -33.11
N SER A 18 39.22 -6.41 -32.08
CA SER A 18 38.81 -7.06 -30.84
C SER A 18 38.25 -6.10 -29.79
N PHE A 19 38.21 -4.79 -30.08
CA PHE A 19 37.45 -3.86 -29.24
C PHE A 19 36.00 -4.32 -29.25
N PRO A 20 35.45 -4.73 -28.09
CA PRO A 20 34.04 -5.04 -28.02
C PRO A 20 33.32 -3.74 -28.38
N SER A 21 32.69 -3.71 -29.56
CA SER A 21 31.69 -2.71 -29.86
C SER A 21 30.71 -2.78 -28.72
N GLN A 22 30.72 -1.74 -27.88
CA GLN A 22 29.75 -1.56 -26.83
C GLN A 22 28.44 -1.27 -27.58
N ALA A 23 27.80 -2.34 -28.07
CA ALA A 23 26.43 -2.30 -28.54
C ALA A 23 25.67 -1.69 -27.37
N SER A 24 25.26 -0.44 -27.57
CA SER A 24 24.61 0.39 -26.58
C SER A 24 23.41 -0.40 -26.08
N ALA A 25 23.58 -1.06 -24.94
CA ALA A 25 22.50 -1.63 -24.18
C ALA A 25 21.79 -0.42 -23.62
N ALA A 26 20.88 0.14 -24.43
CA ALA A 26 19.91 1.12 -24.00
C ALA A 26 19.37 0.60 -22.68
N GLN A 27 19.70 1.29 -21.60
CA GLN A 27 19.41 0.87 -20.24
C GLN A 27 17.89 0.75 -20.15
N ILE A 28 17.37 -0.47 -20.32
CA ILE A 28 15.95 -0.75 -20.15
C ILE A 28 15.74 -0.65 -18.64
N ILE A 29 15.46 0.56 -18.17
CA ILE A 29 14.98 0.81 -16.82
C ILE A 29 13.58 0.19 -16.79
N ALA A 30 13.53 -1.12 -16.51
CA ALA A 30 12.30 -1.79 -16.17
C ALA A 30 11.80 -1.15 -14.88
N LYS A 31 10.93 -0.15 -14.98
CA LYS A 31 10.18 0.37 -13.83
C LYS A 31 9.23 -0.76 -13.43
N PRO A 32 9.46 -1.49 -12.32
CA PRO A 32 8.45 -2.43 -11.86
C PRO A 32 7.19 -1.60 -11.57
N ASN A 33 6.12 -1.90 -12.30
CA ASN A 33 4.82 -1.30 -12.02
C ASN A 33 4.31 -1.90 -10.72
N VAL A 34 4.74 -1.32 -9.59
CA VAL A 34 4.29 -1.72 -8.26
C VAL A 34 2.81 -1.40 -8.20
N HIS A 35 1.97 -2.42 -8.35
CA HIS A 35 0.54 -2.31 -8.10
C HIS A 35 0.36 -1.80 -6.66
N LYS A 36 0.04 -0.51 -6.53
CA LYS A 36 -0.38 0.05 -5.25
C LYS A 36 -1.72 -0.58 -4.92
N VAL A 37 -1.71 -1.56 -4.02
CA VAL A 37 -2.94 -2.08 -3.41
C VAL A 37 -3.66 -0.89 -2.81
N ALA A 38 -4.82 -0.54 -3.35
CA ALA A 38 -5.69 0.45 -2.74
C ALA A 38 -6.15 -0.13 -1.40
N VAL A 39 -5.46 0.25 -0.32
CA VAL A 39 -5.90 -0.09 1.04
C VAL A 39 -7.16 0.72 1.29
N VAL A 40 -8.31 0.12 0.98
CA VAL A 40 -9.61 0.63 1.39
C VAL A 40 -9.63 0.53 2.92
N ARG A 41 -9.20 1.61 3.59
CA ARG A 41 -9.35 1.75 5.03
C ARG A 41 -10.84 1.79 5.31
N LYS A 42 -11.42 0.64 5.66
CA LYS A 42 -12.76 0.59 6.25
C LYS A 42 -12.75 1.54 7.46
N PRO A 43 -13.70 2.47 7.59
CA PRO A 43 -13.77 3.32 8.76
C PRO A 43 -13.88 2.43 9.98
N VAL A 44 -12.89 2.51 10.88
CA VAL A 44 -12.91 1.79 12.15
C VAL A 44 -13.96 2.47 13.02
N VAL A 45 -15.17 1.93 12.98
CA VAL A 45 -16.26 2.37 13.82
C VAL A 45 -15.95 1.96 15.26
N ARG A 46 -15.69 2.92 16.14
CA ARG A 46 -15.45 2.65 17.55
C ARG A 46 -16.78 2.72 18.29
N TYR A 47 -17.10 1.65 19.02
CA TYR A 47 -18.25 1.64 19.92
C TYR A 47 -17.74 1.86 21.35
N GLN A 48 -18.31 2.85 22.05
CA GLN A 48 -18.05 3.08 23.46
C GLN A 48 -19.28 2.72 24.29
N ARG A 49 -19.06 2.08 25.44
CA ARG A 49 -20.11 1.81 26.41
C ARG A 49 -20.39 3.07 27.21
N LYS A 50 -21.60 3.61 27.09
CA LYS A 50 -22.08 4.73 27.90
C LYS A 50 -23.10 4.23 28.92
N LEU A 51 -22.89 4.56 30.19
CA LEU A 51 -23.87 4.31 31.24
C LEU A 51 -25.00 5.33 31.13
N ILE A 52 -26.23 4.85 31.01
CA ILE A 52 -27.44 5.66 31.18
C ILE A 52 -27.94 5.43 32.61
N PRO A 53 -28.00 6.47 33.46
CA PRO A 53 -28.49 6.33 34.82
C PRO A 53 -29.99 6.00 34.85
N ALA A 54 -30.44 5.45 35.97
CA ALA A 54 -31.85 5.21 36.19
C ALA A 54 -32.63 6.52 36.13
N HIS A 55 -33.72 6.54 35.39
CA HIS A 55 -34.54 7.74 35.19
C HIS A 55 -36.02 7.39 35.09
N TRP A 56 -36.87 8.41 35.19
CA TRP A 56 -38.30 8.28 34.95
C TRP A 56 -38.60 8.55 33.50
N GLU A 57 -39.37 7.67 32.89
CA GLU A 57 -39.83 7.81 31.51
C GLU A 57 -41.36 7.75 31.48
N THR A 58 -42.00 8.60 30.69
CA THR A 58 -43.45 8.54 30.46
C THR A 58 -43.71 7.69 29.24
N VAL A 59 -44.34 6.54 29.42
CA VAL A 59 -44.61 5.59 28.35
C VAL A 59 -46.12 5.44 28.18
N ARG A 60 -46.55 5.32 26.93
CA ARG A 60 -47.96 5.06 26.61
C ARG A 60 -48.27 3.58 26.79
N ARG A 61 -49.22 3.26 27.69
CA ARG A 61 -49.78 1.91 27.83
C ARG A 61 -51.27 1.95 27.50
N GLY A 62 -51.61 1.51 26.30
CA GLY A 62 -52.98 1.64 25.76
C GLY A 62 -53.37 3.11 25.60
N ASN A 63 -54.49 3.50 26.22
CA ASN A 63 -54.99 4.88 26.20
C ASN A 63 -54.44 5.78 27.32
N ASN A 64 -53.61 5.25 28.22
CA ASN A 64 -53.10 5.99 29.37
C ASN A 64 -51.59 6.27 29.24
N TRP A 65 -51.18 7.43 29.75
CA TRP A 65 -49.77 7.78 29.96
C TRP A 65 -49.36 7.38 31.36
N VAL A 66 -48.34 6.54 31.48
CA VAL A 66 -47.87 6.02 32.77
C VAL A 66 -46.41 6.37 32.93
N ARG A 67 -46.03 6.90 34.10
CA ARG A 67 -44.62 7.09 34.46
C ARG A 67 -44.05 5.78 34.97
N ILE A 68 -43.00 5.30 34.33
CA ILE A 68 -42.28 4.09 34.73
C ILE A 68 -40.85 4.45 35.11
N ARG A 69 -40.29 3.70 36.06
CA ARG A 69 -38.88 3.82 36.43
C ARG A 69 -38.06 2.90 35.55
N VAL A 70 -37.18 3.48 34.75
CA VAL A 70 -36.24 2.73 33.91
C VAL A 70 -34.96 2.50 34.71
N PRO A 71 -34.52 1.24 34.89
CA PRO A 71 -33.28 0.95 35.60
C PRO A 71 -32.06 1.44 34.81
N ALA A 72 -30.94 1.64 35.50
CA ALA A 72 -29.69 2.01 34.84
C ALA A 72 -29.26 0.91 33.86
N ARG A 73 -28.78 1.31 32.68
CA ARG A 73 -28.32 0.37 31.65
C ARG A 73 -27.14 0.93 30.87
N TYR A 74 -26.31 0.02 30.36
CA TYR A 74 -25.24 0.36 29.44
C TYR A 74 -25.75 0.30 28.00
N VAL A 75 -25.43 1.30 27.20
CA VAL A 75 -25.69 1.32 25.76
C VAL A 75 -24.38 1.46 24.99
N ASN A 76 -24.30 0.82 23.83
CA ASN A 76 -23.19 1.02 22.90
C ASN A 76 -23.50 2.24 22.04
N VAL A 77 -22.65 3.26 22.13
CA VAL A 77 -22.75 4.47 21.32
C VAL A 77 -21.62 4.44 20.29
N ARG A 78 -21.95 4.76 19.04
CA ARG A 78 -20.96 4.93 17.97
C ARG A 78 -20.23 6.26 18.19
N VAL A 79 -18.89 6.22 18.21
CA VAL A 79 -18.00 7.39 18.37
C VAL A 79 -17.22 7.62 17.09
#